data_AF-A0A2P6AQY6-F1
#
_entry.id   AF-A0A2P6AQY6-F1
#
_cell.length_a   1.000
_cell.length_b   1.000
_cell.length_c   1.000
_cell.angle_alpha   90.00
_cell.angle_beta   90.00
_cell.angle_gamma   90.00
#
_symmetry.space_group_name_H-M   'P 1'
#
loop_
_entity.id
_entity.type
_entity.pdbx_description
1 polymer ?
#
loop_
_entity_poly.entity_id
_entity_poly.type
_entity_poly.pdbx_seq_one_letter_code
_entity_poly.pdbx_strand_id
1 'polypeptide(L)'
;MVLFRLSLAVLAVVLMSACNGGSSSRDAGSGAEARPTLSADDLVEAEGDVTRELPVVLRLSAAAAGEVVVRVRSEDGSALAGEDYTAVDRDV
;
A
#
# COMPACT_ATOMS: atom_id res chain seq x y z
N MET A 1 -28.83 -8.13 -3.71
CA MET A 1 -27.55 -7.47 -4.03
C MET A 1 -26.75 -7.44 -2.75
N VAL A 2 -25.77 -8.33 -2.63
CA VAL A 2 -24.88 -8.41 -1.46
C VAL A 2 -23.65 -7.55 -1.80
N LEU A 3 -23.21 -6.71 -0.86
CA LEU A 3 -21.96 -5.97 -1.00
C LEU A 3 -20.88 -6.73 -0.26
N PHE A 4 -19.79 -7.04 -0.96
CA PHE A 4 -18.61 -7.61 -0.36
C PHE A 4 -17.59 -6.49 -0.11
N ARG A 5 -17.03 -6.48 1.09
CA ARG A 5 -15.92 -5.62 1.49
C ARG A 5 -14.64 -6.44 1.47
N LEU A 6 -13.73 -6.06 0.58
CA LEU A 6 -12.35 -6.55 0.54
C LEU A 6 -11.47 -5.49 1.20
N SER A 7 -10.71 -5.91 2.21
CA SER A 7 -9.71 -5.05 2.84
C SER A 7 -8.33 -5.38 2.29
N LEU A 8 -7.68 -4.39 1.68
CA LEU A 8 -6.30 -4.52 1.22
C LEU A 8 -5.37 -3.96 2.29
N ALA A 9 -4.56 -4.83 2.89
CA ALA A 9 -3.56 -4.42 3.87
C ALA A 9 -2.21 -4.20 3.18
N VAL A 10 -1.68 -2.97 3.29
CA VAL A 10 -0.30 -2.68 2.91
C VAL A 10 0.58 -2.99 4.11
N LEU A 11 1.29 -4.11 4.02
CA LEU A 11 2.02 -4.65 5.18
C LEU A 11 3.38 -3.97 5.39
N ALA A 12 4.02 -3.47 4.33
CA ALA A 12 5.28 -2.74 4.44
C ALA A 12 5.62 -1.90 3.21
N VAL A 13 6.13 -0.70 3.47
CA VAL A 13 6.84 0.13 2.47
C VAL A 13 8.31 0.09 2.81
N VAL A 14 9.14 -0.42 1.89
CA VAL A 14 10.60 -0.38 2.04
C VAL A 14 11.14 0.72 1.13
N LEU A 15 11.52 1.84 1.75
CA LEU A 15 12.19 2.94 1.08
C LEU A 15 13.70 2.66 1.06
N MET A 16 14.25 2.24 -0.07
CA MET A 16 15.69 2.28 -0.29
C MET A 16 16.07 3.64 -0.90
N SER A 17 15.94 4.71 -0.12
CA SER A 17 16.65 5.95 -0.46
C SER A 17 18.11 5.77 -0.09
N ALA A 18 18.99 5.68 -1.09
CA ALA A 18 20.39 5.97 -0.87
C ALA A 18 20.47 7.41 -0.34
N CYS A 19 20.82 7.56 0.94
CA CYS A 19 21.15 8.85 1.55
C CYS A 19 22.42 9.39 0.92
N ASN A 20 22.32 9.90 -0.31
CA ASN A 20 23.43 10.54 -0.99
C ASN A 20 23.44 12.01 -0.64
N GLY A 21 24.23 12.37 0.37
CA GLY A 21 24.60 13.76 0.64
C GLY A 21 24.94 14.04 2.09
N GLY A 22 25.99 13.40 2.63
CA GLY A 22 26.54 13.80 3.91
C GLY A 22 27.05 15.25 3.91
N SER A 23 26.87 15.96 5.03
CA SER A 23 27.95 16.61 5.78
C SER A 23 27.41 17.37 7.01
N SER A 24 27.85 16.91 8.19
CA SER A 24 28.48 17.74 9.23
C SER A 24 27.80 19.05 9.67
N SER A 25 26.95 19.00 10.70
CA SER A 25 26.91 20.04 11.73
C SER A 25 26.27 19.47 13.01
N ARG A 26 26.89 19.76 14.15
CA ARG A 26 26.34 19.45 15.48
C ARG A 26 25.19 20.42 15.74
N ASP A 27 24.03 20.12 15.19
CA ASP A 27 22.77 20.69 15.63
C ASP A 27 21.79 19.52 15.78
N ALA A 28 21.32 19.30 17.01
CA ALA A 28 20.35 18.26 17.33
C ALA A 28 18.95 18.68 16.84
N GLY A 29 18.83 18.95 15.54
CA GLY A 29 17.57 19.06 14.85
C GLY A 29 17.23 17.70 14.29
N SER A 30 16.27 17.03 14.91
CA SER A 30 15.65 15.79 14.43
C SER A 30 15.33 15.86 12.94
N GLY A 31 16.27 15.45 12.09
CA GLY A 31 16.04 15.10 10.70
C GLY A 31 15.22 13.83 10.69
N ALA A 32 13.93 13.97 11.00
CA ALA A 32 12.95 12.99 10.62
C ALA A 32 12.98 13.00 9.09
N GLU A 33 13.86 12.19 8.51
CA GLU A 33 13.71 11.68 7.15
C GLU A 33 12.26 11.24 7.07
N ALA A 34 11.42 12.09 6.47
CA ALA A 34 9.98 11.89 6.43
C ALA A 34 9.75 10.69 5.53
N ARG A 35 9.80 9.48 6.11
CA ARG A 35 9.50 8.24 5.41
C ARG A 35 8.08 8.41 4.91
N PRO A 36 7.85 8.50 3.58
CA PRO A 36 6.50 8.58 3.08
C PRO A 36 5.71 7.40 3.62
N THR A 37 4.57 7.71 4.21
CA THR A 37 3.59 6.71 4.60
C THR A 37 2.74 6.38 3.37
N LEU A 38 2.33 5.12 3.25
CA LEU A 38 1.43 4.69 2.20
C LEU A 38 0.09 4.30 2.81
N SER A 39 -0.98 4.77 2.21
CA SER A 39 -2.35 4.42 2.57
C SER A 39 -3.06 3.81 1.38
N ALA A 40 -3.86 2.78 1.64
CA ALA A 40 -4.81 2.21 0.71
C ALA A 40 -6.22 2.33 1.32
N ASP A 41 -7.20 2.58 0.47
CA ASP A 41 -8.62 2.60 0.86
C ASP A 41 -9.19 1.18 0.73
N ASP A 42 -10.13 0.82 1.61
CA ASP A 42 -10.93 -0.41 1.48
C ASP A 42 -11.81 -0.35 0.22
N LEU A 43 -12.01 -1.50 -0.42
CA LEU A 43 -12.88 -1.60 -1.59
C LEU A 43 -14.20 -2.27 -1.21
N VAL A 44 -15.29 -1.63 -1.63
CA VAL A 44 -16.64 -2.14 -1.46
C VAL A 44 -17.31 -2.13 -2.81
N GLU A 45 -17.55 -3.31 -3.36
CA GLU A 45 -18.23 -3.47 -4.64
C GLU A 45 -19.47 -4.35 -4.48
N ALA A 46 -20.48 -4.05 -5.30
CA ALA A 46 -21.62 -4.92 -5.44
C ALA A 46 -21.20 -6.18 -6.22
N GLU A 47 -21.50 -7.35 -5.65
CA GLU A 47 -21.34 -8.62 -6.34
C GLU A 47 -22.09 -8.55 -7.68
N GLY A 48 -21.39 -8.88 -8.76
CA GLY A 48 -21.97 -8.95 -10.09
C GLY A 48 -21.62 -10.30 -10.72
N ASP A 49 -22.39 -10.71 -11.72
CA ASP A 49 -22.25 -12.00 -12.42
C ASP A 49 -20.95 -12.18 -13.22
N VAL A 50 -20.03 -11.21 -13.16
CA VAL A 50 -18.79 -11.22 -13.95
C VAL A 50 -17.59 -10.86 -13.08
N THR A 51 -16.50 -11.58 -13.30
CA THR A 51 -15.18 -11.21 -12.78
C THR A 51 -14.75 -9.90 -13.41
N ARG A 52 -14.42 -8.92 -12.56
CA ARG A 52 -13.90 -7.61 -12.98
C ARG A 52 -12.63 -7.29 -12.21
N GLU A 53 -11.73 -6.55 -12.83
CA GLU A 53 -10.57 -6.00 -12.13
C GLU A 53 -11.01 -4.78 -11.33
N LEU A 54 -10.69 -4.77 -10.03
CA LEU A 54 -10.92 -3.61 -9.17
C LEU A 54 -9.62 -2.80 -9.08
N PRO A 55 -9.56 -1.57 -9.61
CA PRO A 55 -8.37 -0.74 -9.46
C PRO A 55 -8.24 -0.26 -8.01
N VAL A 56 -7.10 -0.52 -7.39
CA VAL A 56 -6.74 0.01 -6.07
C VAL A 56 -5.80 1.19 -6.23
N VAL A 57 -6.12 2.30 -5.55
CA VAL A 57 -5.27 3.50 -5.55
C VAL A 57 -4.43 3.51 -4.28
N LEU A 58 -3.12 3.43 -4.44
CA LEU A 58 -2.17 3.62 -3.35
C LEU A 58 -1.74 5.08 -3.28
N ARG A 59 -1.82 5.68 -2.09
CA ARG A 59 -1.46 7.08 -1.86
C ARG A 59 -0.23 7.16 -0.97
N LEU A 60 0.83 7.76 -1.49
CA LEU A 60 1.99 8.16 -0.72
C LEU A 60 1.73 9.53 -0.10
N SER A 61 2.03 9.71 1.19
CA SER A 61 1.88 11.01 1.87
C SER A 61 2.91 12.05 1.44
N ALA A 62 4.04 11.61 0.89
CA ALA A 62 5.07 12.46 0.31
C ALA A 62 5.72 11.77 -0.90
N ALA A 63 6.28 12.56 -1.80
CA ALA A 63 7.08 12.02 -2.90
C ALA A 63 8.31 11.31 -2.33
N ALA A 64 8.55 10.06 -2.75
CA ALA A 64 9.77 9.36 -2.40
C ALA A 64 10.94 9.89 -3.24
N ALA A 65 12.09 10.10 -2.61
CA ALA A 65 13.31 10.57 -3.26
C ALA A 65 14.10 9.45 -3.97
N GLY A 66 13.64 8.20 -3.88
CA GLY A 66 14.30 7.02 -4.41
C GLY A 66 13.30 5.94 -4.84
N GLU A 67 13.83 4.78 -5.21
CA GLU A 67 13.02 3.61 -5.57
C GLU A 67 12.21 3.14 -4.35
N VAL A 68 10.91 2.93 -4.57
CA VAL A 68 9.98 2.47 -3.54
C VAL A 68 9.51 1.09 -3.93
N VAL A 69 9.77 0.10 -3.07
CA VAL A 69 9.17 -1.22 -3.18
C VAL A 69 8.05 -1.30 -2.15
N VAL A 70 6.84 -1.58 -2.62
CA VAL A 70 5.64 -1.68 -1.79
C VAL A 70 5.17 -3.12 -1.80
N ARG A 71 5.05 -3.72 -0.62
CA ARG A 71 4.44 -5.04 -0.51
C ARG A 71 2.96 -4.92 -0.24
N VAL A 72 2.15 -5.40 -1.17
CA VAL A 72 0.69 -5.40 -1.05
C VAL A 72 0.16 -6.80 -0.79
N ARG A 73 -0.76 -6.91 0.17
CA ARG A 73 -1.46 -8.16 0.47
C ARG A 73 -2.95 -7.91 0.64
N SER A 74 -3.77 -8.73 0.00
CA SER A 74 -5.21 -8.78 0.27
C SER A 74 -5.49 -9.63 1.49
N GLU A 75 -6.40 -9.15 2.33
CA GLU A 75 -6.88 -9.88 3.49
C GLU A 75 -8.39 -10.06 3.42
N ASP A 76 -8.84 -11.19 3.98
CA ASP A 76 -10.25 -11.52 4.01
C ASP A 76 -10.98 -10.52 4.92
N GLY A 77 -12.05 -9.95 4.38
CA GLY A 77 -12.96 -9.09 5.12
C GLY A 77 -14.30 -9.80 5.28
N SER A 78 -15.28 -9.33 4.51
CA SER A 78 -16.52 -10.10 4.27
C SER A 78 -16.44 -10.94 3.00
N ALA A 79 -15.53 -10.58 2.09
CA ALA A 79 -15.16 -11.36 0.92
C ALA A 79 -14.10 -12.39 1.31
N LEU A 80 -14.18 -13.61 0.76
CA LEU A 80 -13.23 -14.70 0.99
C LEU A 80 -12.32 -14.93 -0.23
N ALA A 81 -11.01 -15.04 0.03
CA ALA A 81 -10.03 -15.38 -0.97
C ALA A 81 -10.30 -16.76 -1.59
N GLY A 82 -10.25 -16.83 -2.92
CA GLY A 82 -10.51 -18.04 -3.70
C GLY A 82 -11.99 -18.30 -4.00
N GLU A 83 -12.91 -17.65 -3.27
CA GLU A 83 -14.36 -17.71 -3.53
C GLU A 83 -14.83 -16.42 -4.20
N ASP A 84 -14.66 -15.27 -3.53
CA ASP A 84 -15.16 -13.97 -4.01
C ASP A 84 -14.10 -13.16 -4.76
N TYR A 85 -12.82 -13.36 -4.42
CA TYR A 85 -11.72 -12.66 -5.04
C TYR A 85 -10.45 -13.51 -5.07
N THR A 86 -9.52 -13.21 -5.96
CA THR A 86 -8.20 -13.85 -5.98
C THR A 86 -7.25 -13.09 -5.06
N ALA A 87 -6.69 -13.78 -4.05
CA ALA A 87 -5.73 -13.15 -3.16
C ALA A 87 -4.47 -12.71 -3.89
N VAL A 88 -4.01 -11.51 -3.57
CA VAL A 88 -2.77 -10.93 -4.07
C VAL A 88 -1.79 -10.83 -2.91
N ASP A 89 -0.58 -11.34 -3.12
CA ASP A 89 0.60 -11.08 -2.28
C ASP A 89 1.76 -10.87 -3.25
N ARG A 90 2.09 -9.60 -3.52
CA ARG A 90 3.12 -9.23 -4.49
C ARG A 90 3.85 -7.98 -4.03
N ASP A 91 5.13 -7.91 -4.38
CA ASP A 91 5.91 -6.69 -4.29
C ASP A 91 5.71 -5.89 -5.59
N VAL A 92 5.40 -4.60 -5.47
CA VAL A 92 5.20 -3.66 -6.58
C VAL A 92 6.14 -2.46 -6.47
#